data_AF-A0A2A5BFL2-F1
#
_entry.id   AF-A0A2A5BFL2-F1
#
_cell.length_a   1.000
_cell.length_b   1.000
_cell.length_c   1.000
_cell.angle_alpha   90.00
_cell.angle_beta   90.00
_cell.angle_gamma   90.00
#
_symmetry.space_group_name_H-M   'P 1'
#
loop_
_entity.id
_entity.type
_entity.pdbx_description
1 polymer ?
#
loop_
_entity_poly.entity_id
_entity_poly.type
_entity_poly.pdbx_seq_one_letter_code
_entity_poly.pdbx_strand_id
1 'polypeptide(L)'
;MATITAGGLGSGIDVDLLVETLTAAEERPVKARLDFREIQIQAEVTAFSTLKDSLSSFQSALSGLTSEKQFSSRSATSSDDSIFTATASNGAAPSSMDIEVLSLASGQKSISGDFAGPDTAVGAGDLTIDVGAESFTVTIEGGVNNTLIGIRDAINDAEDNKGVSASILTVDDPMTPGQTVSKLILTSQVTGSSNGFSISVTNDGDGDDFDDSGLSSFIDANLTTTAATDAQIKVDGFTATSSTNNFTGVIAGVTVTVVSADPGNTHTLGVISDVSKVTEKITEFVDAFNSFNTTYRFLTAVDIEANESGLLTGDSTARSIDTQIRRILNSIVGEASDTFTSLARIGITVGKEGELKLDTTELATA
;
A
#
# COMPACT_ATOMS: atom_id res chain seq x y z
N MET A 1 -5.14 -88.91 -4.14
CA MET A 1 -4.25 -89.01 -5.30
C MET A 1 -4.94 -88.37 -6.48
N ALA A 2 -4.69 -87.08 -6.70
CA ALA A 2 -5.02 -86.41 -7.96
C ALA A 2 -3.77 -86.51 -8.83
N THR A 3 -3.93 -87.14 -9.98
CA THR A 3 -2.92 -87.45 -10.97
C THR A 3 -2.23 -86.18 -11.50
N ILE A 4 -0.92 -86.07 -11.29
CA ILE A 4 -0.06 -85.23 -12.12
C ILE A 4 0.07 -85.95 -13.47
N THR A 5 -0.69 -85.50 -14.45
CA THR A 5 -0.43 -85.82 -15.85
C THR A 5 0.79 -85.01 -16.28
N ALA A 6 1.92 -85.70 -16.49
CA ALA A 6 3.11 -85.14 -17.07
C ALA A 6 2.81 -84.58 -18.47
N GLY A 7 2.75 -83.25 -18.57
CA GLY A 7 2.75 -82.53 -19.85
C GLY A 7 4.15 -82.56 -20.43
N GLY A 8 4.32 -83.38 -21.46
CA GLY A 8 5.59 -83.61 -22.13
C GLY A 8 6.17 -82.37 -22.82
N LEU A 9 7.50 -82.32 -22.77
CA LEU A 9 8.44 -81.93 -23.82
C LEU A 9 7.74 -81.57 -25.16
N GLY A 10 7.49 -80.28 -25.39
CA GLY A 10 6.89 -79.75 -26.62
C GLY A 10 5.75 -78.73 -26.45
N SER A 11 5.32 -78.41 -25.23
CA SER A 11 4.40 -77.29 -24.99
C SER A 11 5.21 -76.00 -24.84
N GLY A 12 4.82 -74.91 -25.52
CA GLY A 12 5.46 -73.59 -25.43
C GLY A 12 5.34 -72.95 -24.04
N ILE A 13 5.89 -73.63 -23.03
CA ILE A 13 6.12 -73.11 -21.69
C ILE A 13 7.35 -72.24 -21.83
N ASP A 14 7.06 -70.96 -21.98
CA ASP A 14 8.03 -69.92 -21.84
C ASP A 14 8.52 -69.94 -20.38
N VAL A 15 9.68 -70.57 -20.17
CA VAL A 15 10.30 -70.71 -18.84
C VAL A 15 10.61 -69.33 -18.28
N ASP A 16 10.90 -68.36 -19.14
CA ASP A 16 11.12 -66.98 -18.75
C ASP A 16 9.80 -66.37 -18.23
N LEU A 17 8.67 -66.62 -18.91
CA LEU A 17 7.33 -66.22 -18.42
C LEU A 17 6.93 -66.90 -17.09
N LEU A 18 7.28 -68.18 -16.90
CA LEU A 18 6.98 -68.89 -15.66
C LEU A 18 7.83 -68.36 -14.49
N VAL A 19 9.12 -68.10 -14.73
CA VAL A 19 10.01 -67.48 -13.75
C VAL A 19 9.55 -66.06 -13.42
N GLU A 20 9.16 -65.28 -14.42
CA GLU A 20 8.63 -63.92 -14.24
C GLU A 20 7.33 -63.94 -13.42
N THR A 21 6.38 -64.82 -13.74
CA THR A 21 5.10 -64.91 -13.02
C THR A 21 5.25 -65.38 -11.57
N LEU A 22 6.15 -66.33 -11.30
CA LEU A 22 6.46 -66.78 -9.94
C LEU A 22 7.19 -65.69 -9.15
N THR A 23 8.17 -65.03 -9.75
CA THR A 23 8.90 -63.91 -9.13
C THR A 23 7.95 -62.75 -8.81
N ALA A 24 7.10 -62.34 -9.76
CA ALA A 24 6.10 -61.29 -9.55
C ALA A 24 5.04 -61.67 -8.50
N ALA A 25 4.68 -62.95 -8.36
CA ALA A 25 3.78 -63.41 -7.32
C ALA A 25 4.41 -63.37 -5.92
N GLU A 26 5.70 -63.68 -5.83
CA GLU A 26 6.48 -63.65 -4.58
C GLU A 26 6.84 -62.21 -4.15
N GLU A 27 7.08 -61.31 -5.11
CA GLU A 27 7.34 -59.89 -4.84
C GLU A 27 6.09 -59.10 -4.41
N ARG A 28 4.91 -59.47 -4.92
CA ARG A 28 3.64 -58.74 -4.72
C ARG A 28 3.34 -58.35 -3.26
N PRO A 29 3.40 -59.24 -2.25
CA PRO A 29 3.09 -58.87 -0.87
C PRO A 29 4.11 -57.90 -0.26
N VAL A 30 5.39 -58.03 -0.62
CA VAL A 30 6.44 -57.12 -0.13
C VAL A 30 6.26 -55.75 -0.78
N LYS A 31 6.04 -55.71 -2.11
CA LYS A 31 5.77 -54.48 -2.85
C LYS A 31 4.52 -53.77 -2.33
N ALA A 32 3.41 -54.48 -2.17
CA ALA A 32 2.18 -53.89 -1.64
C ALA A 32 2.36 -53.27 -0.24
N ARG A 33 3.15 -53.91 0.62
CA ARG A 33 3.47 -53.37 1.96
C ARG A 33 4.35 -52.12 1.88
N LEU A 34 5.33 -52.09 0.99
CA LEU A 34 6.19 -50.92 0.78
C LEU A 34 5.42 -49.77 0.15
N ASP A 35 4.63 -50.03 -0.89
CA ASP A 35 3.78 -49.04 -1.55
C ASP A 35 2.77 -48.44 -0.54
N PHE A 36 2.17 -49.27 0.33
CA PHE A 36 1.28 -48.78 1.40
C PHE A 36 2.02 -47.91 2.42
N ARG A 37 3.24 -48.32 2.83
CA ARG A 37 4.06 -47.55 3.76
C ARG A 37 4.52 -46.22 3.14
N GLU A 38 4.85 -46.22 1.85
CA GLU A 38 5.19 -45.02 1.10
C GLU A 38 4.02 -44.03 1.07
N ILE A 39 2.80 -44.51 0.75
CA ILE A 39 1.58 -43.69 0.78
C ILE A 39 1.34 -43.11 2.18
N GLN A 40 1.51 -43.91 3.24
CA GLN A 40 1.36 -43.43 4.62
C GLN A 40 2.38 -42.35 4.99
N ILE A 41 3.67 -42.56 4.68
CA ILE A 41 4.71 -41.56 4.96
C ILE A 41 4.47 -40.29 4.15
N GLN A 42 4.05 -40.39 2.89
CA GLN A 42 3.74 -39.22 2.06
C GLN A 42 2.54 -38.43 2.61
N ALA A 43 1.53 -39.12 3.13
CA ALA A 43 0.39 -38.51 3.81
C ALA A 43 0.82 -37.82 5.12
N GLU A 44 1.68 -38.45 5.94
CA GLU A 44 2.25 -37.85 7.16
C GLU A 44 3.07 -36.59 6.84
N VAL A 45 3.91 -36.62 5.80
CA VAL A 45 4.68 -35.44 5.34
C VAL A 45 3.74 -34.30 4.95
N THR A 46 2.64 -34.62 4.26
CA THR A 46 1.62 -33.64 3.89
C THR A 46 0.93 -33.07 5.13
N ALA A 47 0.57 -33.92 6.10
CA ALA A 47 -0.05 -33.50 7.35
C ALA A 47 0.86 -32.55 8.17
N PHE A 48 2.15 -32.87 8.31
CA PHE A 48 3.11 -31.99 8.97
C PHE A 48 3.33 -30.68 8.21
N SER A 49 3.29 -30.70 6.87
CA SER A 49 3.37 -29.48 6.07
C SER A 49 2.17 -28.58 6.33
N THR A 50 0.95 -29.12 6.32
CA THR A 50 -0.27 -28.38 6.64
C THR A 50 -0.23 -27.81 8.07
N LEU A 51 0.23 -28.60 9.05
CA LEU A 51 0.37 -28.13 10.43
C LEU A 51 1.40 -26.98 10.54
N LYS A 52 2.54 -27.12 9.85
CA LYS A 52 3.59 -26.09 9.79
C LYS A 52 3.09 -24.80 9.16
N ASP A 53 2.37 -24.88 8.04
CA ASP A 53 1.85 -23.71 7.34
C ASP A 53 0.80 -22.96 8.18
N SER A 54 -0.05 -23.72 8.87
CA SER A 54 -1.01 -23.16 9.83
C SER A 54 -0.30 -22.47 11.01
N LEU A 55 0.76 -23.09 11.55
CA LEU A 55 1.58 -22.50 12.61
C LEU A 55 2.32 -21.23 12.14
N SER A 56 2.82 -21.23 10.91
CA SER A 56 3.47 -20.05 10.30
C SER A 56 2.48 -18.90 10.10
N SER A 57 1.24 -19.21 9.70
CA SER A 57 0.17 -18.21 9.59
C SER A 57 -0.18 -17.62 10.96
N PHE A 58 -0.31 -18.47 11.99
CA PHE A 58 -0.52 -18.01 13.36
C PHE A 58 0.65 -17.15 13.89
N GLN A 59 1.90 -17.55 13.63
CA GLN A 59 3.07 -16.77 13.98
C GLN A 59 3.08 -15.39 13.28
N SER A 60 2.61 -15.32 12.05
CA SER A 60 2.55 -14.05 11.29
C SER A 60 1.53 -13.09 11.90
N ALA A 61 0.36 -13.58 12.30
CA ALA A 61 -0.67 -12.78 12.98
C ALA A 61 -0.18 -12.20 14.33
N LEU A 62 0.77 -12.87 15.00
CA LEU A 62 1.38 -12.37 16.24
C LEU A 62 2.33 -11.18 16.03
N SER A 63 2.94 -11.02 14.86
CA SER A 63 3.97 -9.99 14.62
C SER A 63 3.47 -8.56 14.89
N GLY A 64 2.17 -8.32 14.68
CA GLY A 64 1.46 -7.07 14.90
C GLY A 64 1.15 -6.72 16.36
N LEU A 65 1.43 -7.63 17.29
CA LEU A 65 1.07 -7.57 18.72
C LEU A 65 2.29 -7.72 19.66
N THR A 66 3.51 -7.65 19.14
CA THR A 66 4.75 -7.92 19.90
C THR A 66 5.37 -6.69 20.56
N SER A 67 4.85 -5.49 20.31
CA SER A 67 5.44 -4.26 20.84
C SER A 67 4.41 -3.28 21.38
N GLU A 68 4.74 -2.59 22.48
CA GLU A 68 3.89 -1.56 23.10
C GLU A 68 3.48 -0.46 22.11
N LYS A 69 4.38 -0.10 21.18
CA LYS A 69 4.11 0.90 20.14
C LYS A 69 2.90 0.55 19.28
N GLN A 70 2.60 -0.73 19.09
CA GLN A 70 1.44 -1.17 18.29
C GLN A 70 0.12 -0.93 19.02
N PHE A 71 0.15 -0.80 20.35
CA PHE A 71 -1.00 -0.51 21.22
C PHE A 71 -1.18 0.98 21.48
N SER A 72 -0.16 1.80 21.25
CA SER A 72 -0.24 3.26 21.37
C SER A 72 -0.69 3.94 20.08
N SER A 73 -1.52 3.26 19.26
CA SER A 73 -2.04 3.83 18.01
C SER A 73 -2.92 5.04 18.30
N ARG A 74 -2.83 6.05 17.42
CA ARG A 74 -3.61 7.27 17.50
C ARG A 74 -4.46 7.44 16.25
N SER A 75 -5.64 8.03 16.44
CA SER A 75 -6.49 8.47 15.35
C SER A 75 -6.62 9.98 15.41
N ALA A 76 -6.55 10.63 14.27
CA ALA A 76 -6.87 12.04 14.10
C ALA A 76 -8.11 12.15 13.21
N THR A 77 -9.09 12.95 13.63
CA THR A 77 -10.37 13.12 12.92
C THR A 77 -10.65 14.60 12.73
N SER A 78 -11.09 14.98 11.54
CA SER A 78 -11.64 16.30 11.26
C SER A 78 -13.14 16.32 11.54
N SER A 79 -13.69 17.47 11.91
CA SER A 79 -15.14 17.70 11.91
C SER A 79 -15.70 17.85 10.49
N ASP A 80 -14.86 18.20 9.51
CA ASP A 80 -15.21 18.32 8.09
C ASP A 80 -14.04 17.91 7.19
N ASP A 81 -14.11 16.67 6.68
CA ASP A 81 -13.09 16.11 5.79
C ASP A 81 -13.03 16.80 4.40
N SER A 82 -14.05 17.58 4.03
CA SER A 82 -14.03 18.36 2.77
C SER A 82 -13.13 19.60 2.87
N ILE A 83 -12.83 20.05 4.09
CA ILE A 83 -11.95 21.18 4.36
C ILE A 83 -10.53 20.71 4.66
N PHE A 84 -10.37 19.74 5.55
CA PHE A 84 -9.08 19.12 5.83
C PHE A 84 -9.24 17.70 6.35
N THR A 85 -8.21 16.88 6.14
CA THR A 85 -8.05 15.56 6.76
C THR A 85 -6.83 15.56 7.67
N ALA A 86 -6.74 14.59 8.58
CA ALA A 86 -5.60 14.49 9.47
C ALA A 86 -5.18 13.04 9.73
N THR A 87 -3.90 12.85 10.00
CA THR A 87 -3.34 11.58 10.45
C THR A 87 -2.50 11.80 11.69
N ALA A 88 -2.55 10.85 12.63
CA ALA A 88 -1.74 10.88 13.85
C ALA A 88 -0.75 9.73 13.88
N SER A 89 0.47 10.04 14.27
CA SER A 89 1.47 9.05 14.65
C SER A 89 1.21 8.54 16.08
N ASN A 90 1.81 7.42 16.43
CA ASN A 90 1.67 6.80 17.75
C ASN A 90 2.17 7.69 18.91
N GLY A 91 3.02 8.68 18.60
CA GLY A 91 3.53 9.65 19.57
C GLY A 91 2.63 10.87 19.79
N ALA A 92 1.56 11.03 19.01
CA ALA A 92 0.64 12.15 19.19
C ALA A 92 -0.08 12.02 20.55
N ALA A 93 -0.13 13.12 21.30
CA ALA A 93 -0.92 13.19 22.52
C ALA A 93 -2.41 13.37 22.17
N PRO A 94 -3.35 12.75 22.92
CA PRO A 94 -4.76 13.05 22.77
C PRO A 94 -5.04 14.53 23.00
N SER A 95 -5.76 15.15 22.08
CA SER A 95 -6.03 16.59 22.08
C SER A 95 -7.24 16.93 21.23
N SER A 96 -7.83 18.09 21.46
CA SER A 96 -8.81 18.71 20.57
C SER A 96 -8.31 20.11 20.25
N MET A 97 -8.25 20.47 18.97
CA MET A 97 -7.76 21.77 18.49
C MET A 97 -8.69 22.31 17.41
N ASP A 98 -8.77 23.63 17.29
CA ASP A 98 -9.53 24.30 16.23
C ASP A 98 -8.62 24.67 15.07
N ILE A 99 -9.02 24.25 13.86
CA ILE A 99 -8.31 24.48 12.61
C ILE A 99 -9.15 25.40 11.71
N GLU A 100 -8.55 26.49 11.25
CA GLU A 100 -9.11 27.34 10.20
C GLU A 100 -8.20 27.26 8.98
N VAL A 101 -8.74 26.89 7.80
CA VAL A 101 -7.98 26.84 6.56
C VAL A 101 -8.16 28.14 5.79
N LEU A 102 -7.10 28.95 5.72
CA LEU A 102 -7.16 30.28 5.11
C LEU A 102 -6.93 30.24 3.60
N SER A 103 -5.93 29.47 3.16
CA SER A 103 -5.56 29.34 1.75
C SER A 103 -4.83 28.03 1.50
N LEU A 104 -4.90 27.56 0.26
CA LEU A 104 -4.16 26.39 -0.21
C LEU A 104 -2.81 26.81 -0.80
N ALA A 105 -1.87 25.88 -0.74
CA ALA A 105 -0.66 25.98 -1.52
C ALA A 105 -1.02 25.75 -2.99
N SER A 106 -0.55 26.66 -3.85
CA SER A 106 -0.77 26.58 -5.28
C SER A 106 0.53 26.81 -6.03
N GLY A 107 0.69 26.14 -7.17
CA GLY A 107 1.82 26.33 -8.07
C GLY A 107 1.60 27.56 -8.94
N GLN A 108 2.70 28.14 -9.41
CA GLN A 108 2.65 29.27 -10.35
C GLN A 108 1.96 28.85 -11.65
N LYS A 109 1.21 29.77 -12.25
CA LYS A 109 0.64 29.63 -13.58
C LYS A 109 1.01 30.83 -14.44
N SER A 110 1.59 30.61 -15.61
CA SER A 110 1.92 31.65 -16.58
C SER A 110 1.24 31.36 -17.91
N ILE A 111 0.69 32.40 -18.53
CA ILE A 111 -0.12 32.31 -19.75
C ILE A 111 0.45 33.27 -20.80
N SER A 112 0.66 32.76 -22.01
CA SER A 112 1.18 33.55 -23.13
C SER A 112 0.15 34.51 -23.74
N GLY A 113 0.64 35.36 -24.65
CA GLY A 113 -0.16 36.09 -25.62
C GLY A 113 -0.97 35.18 -26.56
N ASP A 114 -1.67 35.80 -27.51
CA ASP A 114 -2.53 35.12 -28.49
C ASP A 114 -1.74 34.65 -29.72
N PHE A 115 -1.94 33.39 -30.12
CA PHE A 115 -1.45 32.84 -31.38
C PHE A 115 -2.62 32.42 -32.27
N ALA A 116 -2.41 32.44 -33.60
CA ALA A 116 -3.45 32.13 -34.58
C ALA A 116 -4.00 30.68 -34.46
N GLY A 117 -3.24 29.77 -33.87
CA GLY A 117 -3.61 28.36 -33.72
C GLY A 117 -2.48 27.53 -33.10
N PRO A 118 -2.74 26.27 -32.72
CA PRO A 118 -1.77 25.42 -32.03
C PRO A 118 -0.60 24.98 -32.93
N ASP A 119 -0.77 25.01 -34.25
CA ASP A 119 0.28 24.72 -35.23
C ASP A 119 1.08 25.97 -35.66
N THR A 120 0.81 27.13 -35.03
CA THR A 120 1.51 28.37 -35.35
C THR A 120 2.99 28.22 -35.00
N ALA A 121 3.87 28.48 -35.98
CA ALA A 121 5.29 28.57 -35.74
C ALA A 121 5.60 29.83 -34.93
N VAL A 122 6.30 29.66 -33.81
CA VAL A 122 6.60 30.72 -32.85
C VAL A 122 8.02 31.25 -33.05
N GLY A 123 9.02 30.37 -33.08
CA GLY A 123 10.42 30.75 -33.19
C GLY A 123 11.34 29.57 -32.87
N ALA A 124 12.64 29.75 -33.08
CA ALA A 124 13.68 28.79 -32.70
C ALA A 124 14.59 29.45 -31.66
N GLY A 125 15.29 28.67 -30.85
CA GLY A 125 16.16 29.17 -29.79
C GLY A 125 16.15 28.26 -28.57
N ASP A 126 16.70 28.74 -27.47
CA ASP A 126 16.79 28.00 -26.22
C ASP A 126 15.91 28.66 -25.15
N LEU A 127 14.93 27.90 -24.65
CA LEU A 127 14.02 28.31 -23.58
C LEU A 127 14.54 27.76 -22.25
N THR A 128 15.05 28.63 -21.38
CA THR A 128 15.50 28.27 -20.03
C THR A 128 14.41 28.57 -19.01
N ILE A 129 14.05 27.56 -18.22
CA ILE A 129 13.05 27.65 -17.16
C ILE A 129 13.75 27.36 -15.81
N ASP A 130 13.80 28.37 -14.95
CA ASP A 130 14.30 28.25 -13.59
C ASP A 130 13.12 27.97 -12.65
N VAL A 131 13.19 26.93 -11.81
CA VAL A 131 12.18 26.57 -10.82
C VAL A 131 12.83 26.60 -9.44
N GLY A 132 12.60 27.68 -8.69
CA GLY A 132 13.29 27.91 -7.42
C GLY A 132 14.80 28.04 -7.59
N ALA A 133 15.57 27.04 -7.15
CA ALA A 133 17.03 27.00 -7.25
C ALA A 133 17.57 26.08 -8.36
N GLU A 134 16.67 25.37 -9.05
CA GLU A 134 17.01 24.44 -10.12
C GLU A 134 16.62 25.05 -11.47
N SER A 135 17.24 24.61 -12.56
CA SER A 135 16.95 25.11 -13.91
C SER A 135 16.98 23.98 -14.93
N PHE A 136 16.23 24.11 -16.01
CA PHE A 136 16.38 23.27 -17.20
C PHE A 136 16.21 24.10 -18.46
N THR A 137 16.78 23.65 -19.57
CA THR A 137 16.71 24.34 -20.86
C THR A 137 16.14 23.41 -21.91
N VAL A 138 15.24 23.95 -22.74
CA VAL A 138 14.58 23.27 -23.84
C VAL A 138 14.98 23.96 -25.14
N THR A 139 15.68 23.23 -26.01
CA THR A 139 16.05 23.72 -27.33
C THR A 139 14.89 23.54 -28.31
N ILE A 140 14.52 24.64 -28.97
CA ILE A 140 13.49 24.71 -30.00
C ILE A 140 14.17 24.88 -31.37
N GLU A 141 14.06 23.86 -32.20
CA GLU A 141 14.63 23.81 -33.53
C GLU A 141 13.59 24.22 -34.60
N GLY A 142 13.99 25.17 -35.45
CA GLY A 142 13.17 25.68 -36.55
C GLY A 142 12.75 24.57 -37.52
N GLY A 143 11.45 24.45 -37.77
CA GLY A 143 10.88 23.45 -38.67
C GLY A 143 10.77 22.03 -38.08
N VAL A 144 11.18 21.83 -36.82
CA VAL A 144 11.09 20.54 -36.11
C VAL A 144 10.05 20.60 -35.00
N ASN A 145 10.25 21.45 -33.99
CA ASN A 145 9.38 21.60 -32.83
C ASN A 145 9.05 23.08 -32.53
N ASN A 146 9.23 23.97 -33.50
CA ASN A 146 9.02 25.42 -33.37
C ASN A 146 7.56 25.89 -33.42
N THR A 147 6.59 24.98 -33.29
CA THR A 147 5.16 25.34 -33.18
C THR A 147 4.72 25.36 -31.71
N LEU A 148 3.56 25.95 -31.40
CA LEU A 148 3.03 25.88 -30.02
C LEU A 148 2.90 24.44 -29.51
N ILE A 149 2.44 23.52 -30.36
CA ILE A 149 2.39 22.08 -30.04
C ILE A 149 3.81 21.55 -29.79
N GLY A 150 4.76 21.86 -30.67
CA GLY A 150 6.13 21.40 -30.54
C GLY A 150 6.80 21.91 -29.26
N ILE A 151 6.57 23.17 -28.88
CA ILE A 151 7.10 23.77 -27.65
C ILE A 151 6.46 23.14 -26.42
N ARG A 152 5.13 22.94 -26.42
CA ARG A 152 4.43 22.23 -25.34
C ARG A 152 5.03 20.84 -25.11
N ASP A 153 5.18 20.08 -26.18
CA ASP A 153 5.68 18.71 -26.12
C ASP A 153 7.15 18.71 -25.70
N ALA A 154 7.98 19.61 -26.23
CA ALA A 154 9.38 19.74 -25.84
C ALA A 154 9.56 20.09 -24.34
N ILE A 155 8.69 20.92 -23.77
CA ILE A 155 8.70 21.20 -22.32
C ILE A 155 8.28 19.97 -21.52
N ASN A 156 7.16 19.32 -21.87
CA ASN A 156 6.62 18.19 -21.11
C ASN A 156 7.50 16.93 -21.21
N ASP A 157 8.18 16.73 -22.34
CA ASP A 157 9.01 15.55 -22.60
C ASP A 157 10.49 15.78 -22.23
N ALA A 158 10.86 16.98 -21.76
CA ALA A 158 12.23 17.25 -21.30
C ALA A 158 12.59 16.36 -20.11
N GLU A 159 13.63 15.53 -20.26
CA GLU A 159 14.06 14.58 -19.22
C GLU A 159 14.44 15.27 -17.90
N ASP A 160 14.96 16.50 -17.99
CA ASP A 160 15.38 17.33 -16.85
C ASP A 160 14.28 18.26 -16.32
N ASN A 161 13.03 18.14 -16.78
CA ASN A 161 11.93 19.00 -16.38
C ASN A 161 11.76 19.02 -14.84
N LYS A 162 11.83 20.22 -14.25
CA LYS A 162 11.78 20.45 -12.80
C LYS A 162 10.36 20.62 -12.25
N GLY A 163 9.36 20.06 -12.94
CA GLY A 163 7.96 20.04 -12.50
C GLY A 163 7.09 21.13 -13.12
N VAL A 164 7.41 21.62 -14.32
CA VAL A 164 6.56 22.55 -15.09
C VAL A 164 5.81 21.77 -16.16
N SER A 165 4.48 21.86 -16.17
CA SER A 165 3.66 21.28 -17.24
C SER A 165 3.19 22.35 -18.20
N ALA A 166 3.31 22.07 -19.49
CA ALA A 166 2.80 22.90 -20.57
C ALA A 166 1.49 22.34 -21.12
N SER A 167 0.53 23.23 -21.41
CA SER A 167 -0.72 22.90 -22.08
C SER A 167 -1.12 24.01 -23.04
N ILE A 168 -1.95 23.69 -24.03
CA ILE A 168 -2.48 24.69 -24.97
C ILE A 168 -3.96 24.88 -24.68
N LEU A 169 -4.36 26.13 -24.56
CA LEU A 169 -5.75 26.52 -24.44
C LEU A 169 -6.17 27.29 -25.70
N THR A 170 -7.15 26.78 -26.41
CA THR A 170 -7.77 27.45 -27.57
C THR A 170 -9.11 28.05 -27.15
N VAL A 171 -9.27 29.36 -27.33
CA VAL A 171 -10.47 30.13 -26.95
C VAL A 171 -10.94 31.00 -28.11
N ASP A 172 -12.17 31.50 -28.02
CA ASP A 172 -12.69 32.47 -29.00
C ASP A 172 -11.82 33.74 -29.01
N ASP A 173 -11.53 34.24 -30.20
CA ASP A 173 -10.81 35.50 -30.39
C ASP A 173 -11.71 36.68 -29.93
N PRO A 174 -11.31 37.44 -28.90
CA PRO A 174 -12.09 38.57 -28.41
C PRO A 174 -12.17 39.72 -29.42
N MET A 175 -11.24 39.79 -30.37
CA MET A 175 -11.17 40.84 -31.39
C MET A 175 -11.86 40.44 -32.70
N THR A 176 -11.97 39.13 -32.98
CA THR A 176 -12.57 38.64 -34.23
C THR A 176 -13.63 37.55 -33.99
N PRO A 177 -14.92 37.93 -33.89
CA PRO A 177 -16.00 36.98 -33.66
C PRO A 177 -16.03 35.82 -34.67
N GLY A 178 -16.10 34.59 -34.17
CA GLY A 178 -16.13 33.37 -34.98
C GLY A 178 -14.76 32.81 -35.36
N GLN A 179 -13.68 33.42 -34.90
CA GLN A 179 -12.32 32.85 -34.94
C GLN A 179 -11.86 32.44 -33.55
N THR A 180 -10.81 31.62 -33.49
CA THR A 180 -10.19 31.18 -32.25
C THR A 180 -8.72 31.60 -32.21
N VAL A 181 -8.21 31.80 -30.99
CA VAL A 181 -6.79 32.01 -30.69
C VAL A 181 -6.33 30.93 -29.73
N SER A 182 -5.05 30.60 -29.79
CA SER A 182 -4.42 29.62 -28.90
C SER A 182 -3.40 30.29 -27.99
N LYS A 183 -3.30 29.80 -26.75
CA LYS A 183 -2.37 30.27 -25.72
C LYS A 183 -1.61 29.09 -25.16
N LEU A 184 -0.32 29.27 -24.89
CA LEU A 184 0.46 28.36 -24.08
C LEU A 184 0.21 28.67 -22.60
N ILE A 185 -0.04 27.64 -21.81
CA ILE A 185 -0.20 27.71 -20.37
C ILE A 185 0.87 26.84 -19.72
N LEU A 186 1.69 27.46 -18.88
CA LEU A 186 2.70 26.80 -18.08
C LEU A 186 2.23 26.77 -16.63
N THR A 187 2.24 25.59 -16.02
CA THR A 187 1.79 25.39 -14.64
C THR A 187 2.86 24.64 -13.85
N SER A 188 3.27 25.20 -12.72
CA SER A 188 4.14 24.49 -11.77
C SER A 188 3.34 23.41 -11.05
N GLN A 189 3.86 22.20 -11.05
CA GLN A 189 3.39 21.09 -10.22
C GLN A 189 3.92 21.19 -8.78
N VAL A 190 4.90 22.06 -8.55
CA VAL A 190 5.47 22.34 -7.24
C VAL A 190 4.77 23.58 -6.68
N THR A 191 4.07 23.41 -5.56
CA THR A 191 3.37 24.50 -4.88
C THR A 191 4.30 25.27 -3.95
N GLY A 192 3.85 26.43 -3.48
CA GLY A 192 4.54 27.21 -2.48
C GLY A 192 5.29 28.40 -3.06
N SER A 193 5.32 29.50 -2.32
CA SER A 193 5.80 30.81 -2.77
C SER A 193 7.26 30.82 -3.23
N SER A 194 8.09 29.93 -2.65
CA SER A 194 9.50 29.77 -3.02
C SER A 194 9.73 29.00 -4.32
N ASN A 195 8.69 28.32 -4.84
CA ASN A 195 8.79 27.38 -5.96
C ASN A 195 8.12 27.92 -7.23
N GLY A 196 8.00 29.25 -7.33
CA GLY A 196 7.70 29.91 -8.60
C GLY A 196 8.80 29.63 -9.63
N PHE A 197 8.45 29.79 -10.91
CA PHE A 197 9.39 29.66 -12.02
C PHE A 197 9.60 30.99 -12.75
N SER A 198 10.76 31.16 -13.33
CA SER A 198 11.07 32.23 -14.28
C SER A 198 11.47 31.65 -15.62
N ILE A 199 11.20 32.39 -16.69
CA ILE A 199 11.49 31.98 -18.05
C ILE A 199 12.37 33.03 -18.72
N SER A 200 13.47 32.55 -19.29
CA SER A 200 14.36 33.33 -20.14
C SER A 200 14.57 32.62 -21.47
N VAL A 201 14.86 33.39 -22.50
CA VAL A 201 15.19 32.89 -23.84
C VAL A 201 16.60 33.33 -24.19
N THR A 202 17.32 32.48 -24.90
CA THR A 202 18.59 32.82 -25.54
C THR A 202 18.61 32.25 -26.95
N ASN A 203 19.42 32.85 -27.83
CA ASN A 203 19.56 32.42 -29.21
C ASN A 203 18.23 32.44 -29.99
N ASP A 204 17.35 33.43 -29.75
CA ASP A 204 16.13 33.56 -30.54
C ASP A 204 16.47 33.69 -32.04
N GLY A 205 15.69 33.00 -32.87
CA GLY A 205 15.88 32.90 -34.30
C GLY A 205 15.68 34.22 -35.06
N ASP A 206 15.04 35.21 -34.43
CA ASP A 206 14.90 36.58 -34.97
C ASP A 206 16.02 37.54 -34.50
N GLY A 207 16.82 37.13 -33.51
CA GLY A 207 17.99 37.82 -33.03
C GLY A 207 17.77 38.82 -31.89
N ASP A 208 16.58 38.84 -31.26
CA ASP A 208 16.30 39.62 -30.05
C ASP A 208 15.69 38.75 -28.94
N ASP A 209 16.44 38.54 -27.85
CA ASP A 209 16.03 37.66 -26.75
C ASP A 209 15.04 38.32 -25.76
N PHE A 210 14.65 39.59 -25.98
CA PHE A 210 13.92 40.40 -24.99
C PHE A 210 12.63 41.06 -25.48
N ASP A 211 12.24 40.85 -26.73
CA ASP A 211 11.02 41.44 -27.30
C ASP A 211 9.78 40.53 -27.13
N ASP A 212 8.65 40.90 -27.73
CA ASP A 212 7.38 40.15 -27.66
C ASP A 212 7.09 39.39 -28.98
N SER A 213 8.14 39.09 -29.73
CA SER A 213 8.09 38.29 -30.97
C SER A 213 8.74 36.94 -30.73
N GLY A 214 8.85 36.10 -31.77
CA GLY A 214 9.70 34.92 -31.69
C GLY A 214 9.42 33.99 -30.49
N LEU A 215 10.48 33.33 -30.04
CA LEU A 215 10.46 32.50 -28.83
C LEU A 215 10.46 33.37 -27.56
N SER A 216 11.05 34.58 -27.61
CA SER A 216 11.13 35.58 -26.54
C SER A 216 9.74 36.05 -26.04
N SER A 217 8.68 35.86 -26.83
CA SER A 217 7.27 36.01 -26.39
C SER A 217 6.91 35.16 -25.15
N PHE A 218 7.72 34.17 -24.77
CA PHE A 218 7.54 33.37 -23.56
C PHE A 218 8.37 33.81 -22.34
N ILE A 219 9.17 34.88 -22.42
CA ILE A 219 9.86 35.40 -21.22
C ILE A 219 8.86 35.99 -20.23
N ASP A 220 9.23 36.04 -18.95
CA ASP A 220 8.33 36.47 -17.86
C ASP A 220 7.66 37.83 -18.10
N ALA A 221 8.36 38.77 -18.74
CA ALA A 221 7.86 40.12 -19.02
C ALA A 221 6.64 40.14 -19.96
N ASN A 222 6.51 39.12 -20.81
CA ASN A 222 5.45 39.00 -21.82
C ASN A 222 4.33 38.03 -21.38
N LEU A 223 4.50 37.34 -20.24
CA LEU A 223 3.52 36.40 -19.71
C LEU A 223 2.58 37.05 -18.68
N THR A 224 1.31 36.63 -18.71
CA THR A 224 0.39 36.87 -17.59
C THR A 224 0.57 35.80 -16.53
N THR A 225 1.12 36.17 -15.38
CA THR A 225 1.52 35.22 -14.33
C THR A 225 0.68 35.37 -13.05
N THR A 226 0.16 34.25 -12.58
CA THR A 226 -0.35 34.06 -11.21
C THR A 226 0.74 33.38 -10.39
N ALA A 227 1.25 34.08 -9.38
CA ALA A 227 2.35 33.58 -8.53
C ALA A 227 1.95 32.35 -7.71
N ALA A 228 2.93 31.49 -7.41
CA ALA A 228 2.77 30.39 -6.47
C ALA A 228 2.48 30.94 -5.05
N THR A 229 1.66 30.21 -4.29
CA THR A 229 1.30 30.58 -2.91
C THR A 229 1.54 29.43 -1.95
N ASP A 230 1.86 29.77 -0.70
CA ASP A 230 1.89 28.79 0.39
C ASP A 230 0.48 28.51 0.92
N ALA A 231 0.28 27.30 1.43
CA ALA A 231 -0.89 27.00 2.24
C ALA A 231 -0.77 27.74 3.58
N GLN A 232 -1.91 28.19 4.10
CA GLN A 232 -1.97 28.84 5.40
C GLN A 232 -3.16 28.31 6.21
N ILE A 233 -2.88 27.96 7.46
CA ILE A 233 -3.89 27.56 8.44
C ILE A 233 -3.74 28.38 9.71
N LYS A 234 -4.79 28.45 10.53
CA LYS A 234 -4.67 28.78 11.95
C LYS A 234 -4.97 27.54 12.79
N VAL A 235 -4.14 27.30 13.80
CA VAL A 235 -4.35 26.28 14.83
C VAL A 235 -4.53 26.99 16.16
N ASP A 236 -5.73 26.88 16.76
CA ASP A 236 -6.12 27.63 17.97
C ASP A 236 -5.83 29.14 17.87
N GLY A 237 -5.98 29.71 16.67
CA GLY A 237 -5.73 31.11 16.35
C GLY A 237 -4.28 31.47 15.98
N PHE A 238 -3.33 30.54 16.07
CA PHE A 238 -1.94 30.76 15.65
C PHE A 238 -1.72 30.36 14.19
N THR A 239 -1.14 31.24 13.40
CA THR A 239 -0.91 31.00 11.97
C THR A 239 0.29 30.08 11.74
N ALA A 240 0.09 29.08 10.87
CA ALA A 240 1.14 28.26 10.31
C ALA A 240 1.09 28.31 8.77
N THR A 241 2.25 28.23 8.14
CA THR A 241 2.41 28.22 6.67
C THR A 241 3.14 26.97 6.22
N SER A 242 2.79 26.47 5.04
CA SER A 242 3.47 25.34 4.39
C SER A 242 3.56 25.57 2.89
N SER A 243 4.69 25.19 2.29
CA SER A 243 4.84 25.21 0.84
C SER A 243 3.97 24.16 0.14
N THR A 244 3.40 23.22 0.88
CA THR A 244 2.48 22.19 0.38
C THR A 244 1.15 22.24 1.13
N ASN A 245 0.15 21.52 0.62
CA ASN A 245 -1.12 21.33 1.34
C ASN A 245 -1.00 20.35 2.53
N ASN A 246 0.21 19.92 2.89
CA ASN A 246 0.48 19.09 4.06
C ASN A 246 1.24 19.90 5.11
N PHE A 247 0.67 19.96 6.31
CA PHE A 247 1.26 20.57 7.49
C PHE A 247 1.78 19.47 8.39
N THR A 248 3.10 19.33 8.44
CA THR A 248 3.81 18.42 9.34
C THR A 248 4.50 19.24 10.43
N GLY A 249 4.51 18.75 11.67
CA GLY A 249 5.24 19.38 12.77
C GLY A 249 4.60 20.64 13.38
N VAL A 250 3.51 21.17 12.80
CA VAL A 250 2.70 22.23 13.43
C VAL A 250 2.09 21.73 14.75
N ILE A 251 1.60 20.50 14.72
CA ILE A 251 1.14 19.76 15.90
C ILE A 251 2.03 18.53 16.03
N ALA A 252 2.66 18.34 17.19
CA ALA A 252 3.60 17.26 17.40
C ALA A 252 2.97 15.89 17.16
N GLY A 253 3.49 15.16 16.17
CA GLY A 253 3.01 13.83 15.82
C GLY A 253 1.72 13.78 14.99
N VAL A 254 1.20 14.92 14.54
CA VAL A 254 0.02 15.01 13.66
C VAL A 254 0.41 15.62 12.32
N THR A 255 -0.14 15.08 11.24
CA THR A 255 -0.08 15.67 9.90
C THR A 255 -1.48 16.12 9.51
N VAL A 256 -1.64 17.38 9.17
CA VAL A 256 -2.90 17.97 8.67
C VAL A 256 -2.77 18.18 7.17
N THR A 257 -3.69 17.64 6.39
CA THR A 257 -3.74 17.80 4.94
C THR A 257 -4.96 18.64 4.59
N VAL A 258 -4.73 19.85 4.07
CA VAL A 258 -5.82 20.77 3.69
C VAL A 258 -6.34 20.43 2.29
N VAL A 259 -7.67 20.50 2.13
CA VAL A 259 -8.39 20.09 0.93
C VAL A 259 -9.09 21.27 0.27
N SER A 260 -9.66 22.18 1.06
CA SER A 260 -10.27 23.41 0.57
C SER A 260 -10.15 24.55 1.58
N ALA A 261 -10.22 25.79 1.10
CA ALA A 261 -10.12 26.98 1.94
C ALA A 261 -11.51 27.38 2.45
N ASP A 262 -11.59 27.70 3.75
CA ASP A 262 -12.81 28.14 4.41
C ASP A 262 -12.50 29.25 5.44
N PRO A 263 -12.00 30.41 4.97
CA PRO A 263 -11.53 31.47 5.86
C PRO A 263 -12.67 32.06 6.68
N GLY A 264 -12.44 32.26 7.97
CA GLY A 264 -13.41 32.77 8.95
C GLY A 264 -14.20 31.68 9.67
N ASN A 265 -14.08 30.41 9.27
CA ASN A 265 -14.74 29.27 9.90
C ASN A 265 -13.71 28.31 10.53
N THR A 266 -14.01 27.83 11.73
CA THR A 266 -13.15 26.90 12.48
C THR A 266 -13.77 25.50 12.49
N HIS A 267 -12.93 24.51 12.27
CA HIS A 267 -13.27 23.10 12.23
C HIS A 267 -12.43 22.35 13.26
N THR A 268 -13.03 21.41 13.99
CA THR A 268 -12.36 20.73 15.11
C THR A 268 -11.52 19.55 14.61
N LEU A 269 -10.27 19.51 15.04
CA LEU A 269 -9.37 18.36 14.94
C LEU A 269 -9.36 17.62 16.28
N GLY A 270 -9.82 16.37 16.28
CA GLY A 270 -9.76 15.48 17.44
C GLY A 270 -8.65 14.45 17.29
N VAL A 271 -7.81 14.30 18.31
CA VAL A 271 -6.80 13.24 18.40
C VAL A 271 -7.14 12.35 19.58
N ILE A 272 -7.37 11.06 19.32
CA ILE A 272 -7.75 10.06 20.33
C ILE A 272 -6.90 8.79 20.23
N SER A 273 -6.96 7.94 21.26
CA SER A 273 -6.47 6.57 21.15
C SER A 273 -7.29 5.80 20.13
N ASP A 274 -6.61 5.11 19.22
CA ASP A 274 -7.25 4.24 18.23
C ASP A 274 -7.33 2.80 18.77
N VAL A 275 -8.37 2.55 19.55
CA VAL A 275 -8.65 1.21 20.11
C VAL A 275 -9.13 0.26 19.02
N SER A 276 -9.80 0.76 17.97
CA SER A 276 -10.29 -0.05 16.85
C SER A 276 -9.20 -0.84 16.15
N LYS A 277 -8.07 -0.21 15.81
CA LYS A 277 -6.94 -0.91 15.17
C LYS A 277 -6.31 -1.99 16.06
N VAL A 278 -6.33 -1.79 17.38
CA VAL A 278 -5.85 -2.80 18.32
C VAL A 278 -6.82 -3.97 18.38
N THR A 279 -8.12 -3.69 18.46
CA THR A 279 -9.17 -4.71 18.43
C THR A 279 -9.14 -5.53 17.15
N GLU A 280 -8.90 -4.91 15.99
CA GLU A 280 -8.76 -5.60 14.71
C GLU A 280 -7.59 -6.60 14.74
N LYS A 281 -6.40 -6.16 15.15
CA LYS A 281 -5.23 -7.05 15.26
C LYS A 281 -5.43 -8.19 16.26
N ILE A 282 -6.10 -7.93 17.38
CA ILE A 282 -6.42 -8.97 18.37
C ILE A 282 -7.43 -9.97 17.79
N THR A 283 -8.40 -9.50 17.01
CA THR A 283 -9.34 -10.36 16.28
C THR A 283 -8.62 -11.25 15.27
N GLU A 284 -7.72 -10.68 14.47
CA GLU A 284 -6.87 -11.44 13.53
C GLU A 284 -6.03 -12.52 14.23
N PHE A 285 -5.48 -12.21 15.41
CA PHE A 285 -4.77 -13.18 16.23
C PHE A 285 -5.67 -14.34 16.70
N VAL A 286 -6.87 -14.03 17.20
CA VAL A 286 -7.84 -15.03 17.64
C VAL A 286 -8.27 -15.92 16.48
N ASP A 287 -8.53 -15.34 15.31
CA ASP A 287 -8.92 -16.06 14.10
C ASP A 287 -7.79 -16.97 13.60
N ALA A 288 -6.56 -16.48 13.57
CA ALA A 288 -5.41 -17.26 13.16
C ALA A 288 -5.14 -18.44 14.13
N PHE A 289 -5.31 -18.23 15.44
CA PHE A 289 -5.24 -19.32 16.40
C PHE A 289 -6.36 -20.34 16.18
N ASN A 290 -7.59 -19.88 15.95
CA ASN A 290 -8.74 -20.77 15.74
C ASN A 290 -8.60 -21.59 14.45
N SER A 291 -8.01 -21.02 13.42
CA SER A 291 -7.61 -21.74 12.21
C SER A 291 -6.59 -22.83 12.52
N PHE A 292 -5.55 -22.50 13.30
CA PHE A 292 -4.58 -23.49 13.79
C PHE A 292 -5.21 -24.60 14.63
N ASN A 293 -6.06 -24.26 15.60
CA ASN A 293 -6.75 -25.24 16.44
C ASN A 293 -7.62 -26.18 15.60
N THR A 294 -8.27 -25.66 14.56
CA THR A 294 -9.06 -26.46 13.61
C THR A 294 -8.18 -27.43 12.83
N THR A 295 -7.07 -26.96 12.25
CA THR A 295 -6.10 -27.81 11.54
C THR A 295 -5.52 -28.88 12.46
N TYR A 296 -5.10 -28.50 13.67
CA TYR A 296 -4.56 -29.44 14.65
C TYR A 296 -5.57 -30.53 15.01
N ARG A 297 -6.83 -30.16 15.29
CA ARG A 297 -7.88 -31.13 15.58
C ARG A 297 -8.17 -32.04 14.40
N PHE A 298 -8.29 -31.49 13.19
CA PHE A 298 -8.49 -32.29 11.98
C PHE A 298 -7.39 -33.35 11.79
N LEU A 299 -6.13 -33.00 12.11
CA LEU A 299 -5.00 -33.91 11.97
C LEU A 299 -4.84 -34.90 13.14
N THR A 300 -5.42 -34.66 14.31
CA THR A 300 -5.12 -35.45 15.53
C THR A 300 -6.33 -36.10 16.20
N ALA A 301 -7.55 -35.68 15.86
CA ALA A 301 -8.77 -36.21 16.45
C ALA A 301 -9.12 -37.60 15.88
N VAL A 302 -9.84 -38.37 16.70
CA VAL A 302 -10.47 -39.62 16.30
C VAL A 302 -11.96 -39.34 16.13
N ASP A 303 -12.46 -39.57 14.93
CA ASP A 303 -13.89 -39.56 14.65
C ASP A 303 -14.45 -40.96 14.89
N ILE A 304 -15.11 -41.12 16.03
CA ILE A 304 -15.69 -42.40 16.46
C ILE A 304 -16.90 -42.76 15.58
N GLU A 305 -17.63 -41.78 15.06
CA GLU A 305 -18.82 -41.99 14.24
C GLU A 305 -18.46 -42.40 12.82
N ALA A 306 -17.46 -41.75 12.24
CA ALA A 306 -16.91 -42.11 10.92
C ALA A 306 -15.96 -43.32 10.97
N ASN A 307 -15.52 -43.73 12.17
CA ASN A 307 -14.45 -44.71 12.38
C ASN A 307 -13.16 -44.31 11.63
N GLU A 308 -12.87 -43.00 11.64
CA GLU A 308 -11.72 -42.37 11.01
C GLU A 308 -10.80 -41.75 12.06
N SER A 309 -9.53 -41.57 11.74
CA SER A 309 -8.55 -40.92 12.61
C SER A 309 -7.70 -39.98 11.80
N GLY A 310 -7.42 -38.80 12.35
CA GLY A 310 -6.48 -37.87 11.75
C GLY A 310 -5.10 -38.51 11.59
N LEU A 311 -4.37 -38.09 10.55
CA LEU A 311 -3.07 -38.68 10.18
C LEU A 311 -1.99 -38.57 11.27
N LEU A 312 -2.13 -37.62 12.19
CA LEU A 312 -1.22 -37.37 13.32
C LEU A 312 -1.83 -37.82 14.66
N THR A 313 -2.84 -38.69 14.65
CA THR A 313 -3.41 -39.25 15.88
C THR A 313 -2.33 -39.95 16.71
N GLY A 314 -2.14 -39.51 17.95
CA GLY A 314 -1.13 -40.08 18.84
C GLY A 314 0.28 -39.55 18.61
N ASP A 315 0.51 -38.67 17.62
CA ASP A 315 1.81 -38.08 17.37
C ASP A 315 2.28 -37.20 18.53
N SER A 316 3.51 -37.43 18.97
CA SER A 316 4.08 -36.73 20.13
C SER A 316 4.49 -35.29 19.82
N THR A 317 4.84 -35.00 18.57
CA THR A 317 5.29 -33.68 18.12
C THR A 317 4.11 -32.72 18.04
N ALA A 318 3.03 -33.14 17.37
CA ALA A 318 1.79 -32.38 17.29
C ALA A 318 1.24 -32.07 18.69
N ARG A 319 1.22 -33.07 19.59
CA ARG A 319 0.79 -32.88 20.98
C ARG A 319 1.69 -31.92 21.76
N SER A 320 3.00 -31.98 21.55
CA SER A 320 3.95 -31.08 22.19
C SER A 320 3.72 -29.62 21.76
N ILE A 321 3.46 -29.38 20.48
CA ILE A 321 3.15 -28.05 19.94
C ILE A 321 1.88 -27.48 20.59
N ASP A 322 0.77 -28.24 20.59
CA ASP A 322 -0.49 -27.80 21.22
C ASP A 322 -0.31 -27.51 22.72
N THR A 323 0.40 -28.40 23.43
CA THR A 323 0.67 -28.21 24.87
C THR A 323 1.48 -26.94 25.15
N GLN A 324 2.50 -26.66 24.33
CA GLN A 324 3.33 -25.47 24.48
C GLN A 324 2.54 -24.19 24.21
N ILE A 325 1.75 -24.15 23.13
CA ILE A 325 0.91 -23.00 22.79
C ILE A 325 -0.13 -22.76 23.88
N ARG A 326 -0.84 -23.80 24.33
CA ARG A 326 -1.82 -23.68 25.42
C ARG A 326 -1.18 -23.20 26.71
N ARG A 327 0.04 -23.63 27.04
CA ARG A 327 0.75 -23.15 28.23
C ARG A 327 1.07 -21.65 28.13
N ILE A 328 1.44 -21.16 26.95
CA ILE A 328 1.73 -19.74 26.72
C ILE A 328 0.43 -18.92 26.82
N LEU A 329 -0.66 -19.37 26.18
CA LEU A 329 -1.95 -18.67 26.21
C LEU A 329 -2.56 -18.60 27.62
N ASN A 330 -2.31 -19.61 28.46
CA ASN A 330 -2.76 -19.64 29.85
C ASN A 330 -1.70 -19.13 30.84
N SER A 331 -0.60 -18.55 30.36
CA SER A 331 0.43 -18.00 31.24
C SER A 331 -0.08 -16.74 31.93
N ILE A 332 0.38 -16.54 33.17
CA ILE A 332 0.15 -15.30 33.92
C ILE A 332 1.34 -14.39 33.65
N VAL A 333 1.06 -13.14 33.32
CA VAL A 333 2.05 -12.09 33.06
C VAL A 333 1.92 -10.98 34.12
N GLY A 334 3.01 -10.24 34.32
CA GLY A 334 3.04 -9.13 35.28
C GLY A 334 3.11 -9.57 36.75
N GLU A 335 2.95 -8.60 37.64
CA GLU A 335 2.87 -8.81 39.08
C GLU A 335 1.43 -9.02 39.53
N ALA A 336 1.24 -9.60 40.72
CA ALA A 336 -0.10 -9.88 41.25
C ALA A 336 -0.94 -8.61 41.49
N SER A 337 -0.31 -7.44 41.53
CA SER A 337 -0.96 -6.13 41.63
C SER A 337 -1.44 -5.56 40.29
N ASP A 338 -1.03 -6.14 39.16
CA ASP A 338 -1.40 -5.63 37.85
C ASP A 338 -2.86 -5.97 37.52
N THR A 339 -3.55 -5.05 36.83
CA THR A 339 -4.96 -5.22 36.46
C THR A 339 -5.15 -6.32 35.41
N PHE A 340 -4.21 -6.41 34.45
CA PHE A 340 -4.30 -7.31 33.30
C PHE A 340 -3.18 -8.36 33.33
N THR A 341 -3.41 -9.43 34.09
CA THR A 341 -2.41 -10.50 34.30
C THR A 341 -2.63 -11.75 33.44
N SER A 342 -3.69 -11.79 32.63
CA SER A 342 -4.00 -12.92 31.74
C SER A 342 -4.90 -12.49 30.58
N LEU A 343 -4.91 -13.28 29.50
CA LEU A 343 -5.78 -13.06 28.34
C LEU A 343 -7.27 -13.02 28.71
N ALA A 344 -7.68 -13.82 29.70
CA ALA A 344 -9.07 -13.84 30.18
C ALA A 344 -9.49 -12.51 30.83
N ARG A 345 -8.56 -11.70 31.33
CA ARG A 345 -8.85 -10.38 31.91
C ARG A 345 -9.09 -9.28 30.88
N ILE A 346 -8.78 -9.55 29.61
CA ILE A 346 -8.99 -8.65 28.48
C ILE A 346 -10.04 -9.21 27.50
N GLY A 347 -10.91 -10.11 27.98
CA GLY A 347 -11.99 -10.68 27.18
C GLY A 347 -11.61 -11.85 26.26
N ILE A 348 -10.38 -12.39 26.34
CA ILE A 348 -9.97 -13.55 25.53
C ILE A 348 -10.03 -14.83 26.37
N THR A 349 -11.02 -15.67 26.09
CA THR A 349 -11.28 -16.91 26.86
C THR A 349 -11.12 -18.16 25.99
N VAL A 350 -10.98 -19.33 26.63
CA VAL A 350 -10.86 -20.62 25.95
C VAL A 350 -12.18 -21.38 26.01
N GLY A 351 -12.66 -21.84 24.86
CA GLY A 351 -13.86 -22.65 24.72
C GLY A 351 -13.64 -24.14 24.98
N LYS A 352 -14.69 -24.94 24.79
CA LYS A 352 -14.70 -26.37 25.14
C LYS A 352 -13.82 -27.20 24.22
N GLU A 353 -13.66 -26.77 22.97
CA GLU A 353 -12.84 -27.45 21.97
C GLU A 353 -11.44 -26.83 21.88
N GLY A 354 -11.08 -25.99 22.86
CA GLY A 354 -9.80 -25.33 22.93
C GLY A 354 -9.65 -24.13 22.00
N GLU A 355 -10.74 -23.68 21.37
CA GLU A 355 -10.82 -22.46 20.57
C GLU A 355 -10.75 -21.20 21.45
N LEU A 356 -10.19 -20.11 20.92
CA LEU A 356 -10.24 -18.80 21.58
C LEU A 356 -11.56 -18.10 21.24
N LYS A 357 -12.13 -17.42 22.24
CA LYS A 357 -13.31 -16.56 22.14
C LYS A 357 -12.94 -15.16 22.60
N LEU A 358 -13.31 -14.17 21.79
CA LEU A 358 -13.07 -12.76 22.06
C LEU A 358 -14.37 -12.06 22.45
N ASP A 359 -14.39 -11.45 23.63
CA ASP A 359 -15.37 -10.43 24.01
C ASP A 359 -14.82 -9.05 23.65
N THR A 360 -15.33 -8.46 22.57
CA THR A 360 -14.89 -7.15 22.09
C THR A 360 -15.31 -6.00 22.99
N THR A 361 -16.33 -6.19 23.84
CA THR A 361 -16.80 -5.16 24.78
C THR A 361 -15.88 -5.11 26.00
N GLU A 362 -15.52 -6.28 26.53
CA GLU A 362 -14.53 -6.39 27.60
C GLU A 362 -13.16 -5.90 27.13
N LEU A 363 -12.74 -6.29 25.91
CA LEU A 363 -11.48 -5.83 25.32
C LEU A 363 -11.44 -4.31 25.12
N ALA A 364 -12.53 -3.69 24.65
CA ALA A 364 -12.55 -2.24 24.43
C ALA A 364 -12.53 -1.42 25.74
N THR A 365 -12.94 -2.03 26.84
CA THR A 365 -12.93 -1.41 28.18
C THR A 365 -11.58 -1.58 28.87
N ALA A 366 -10.87 -2.66 28.57
CA ALA A 366 -9.55 -2.99 29.09
C ALA A 366 -8.46 -2.06 28.54
#